data_AF-A0AAV5Z884-F1
#
_entry.id   AF-A0AAV5Z884-F1
#
_cell.length_a   1.000
_cell.length_b   1.000
_cell.length_c   1.000
_cell.angle_alpha   90.00
_cell.angle_beta   90.00
_cell.angle_gamma   90.00
#
_symmetry.space_group_name_H-M   'P 1'
#
loop_
_entity.id
_entity.type
_entity.pdbx_description
1 polymer ?
#
loop_
_entity_poly.entity_id
_entity_poly.type
_entity_poly.pdbx_seq_one_letter_code
_entity_poly.pdbx_strand_id
1 'polypeptide(L)'
;MTTTEKRNLIAQWAFDTRPVLLRFHLWLEDVEVERAQAEPVSAHAFAPRGIARCLAMTSAATALGTRLFGDYGGGKAKDKATVNQVKKAADAVSAYVMSEGLWHLTRTLPENHALMVCLGEGLMPKVGETPEMGANPMLGFGRVYARPELARTVDRRVWRLLNEPGHTFEQFYAWLKGRGITLWGAAVDTLENTSRFADGQPTGPMAVFHLFDSPLRLARPYESYMGCLTVPTRVAQAAESTSVLLDYRTPRKLVAEAIEAAYPGIPRANIHVWTLRGKSRMHRLGRLWEEWEKAGVHLVEDGWKAPSGLPVFTDSGTYAPTFLVGSWKDGTGAPHVFLCDGYAATAEAMQAASLSDVLDVHASMSLFSPSFELPVDVEGRLMQLAPSAPDFAQRLKALIGGRDVEAGKVQSYAEAIDEAEASNMPLGKPVLRADDFLPDKGWSVLASAGYICDDPYTGAPGVTRVADDIYRVTTRLATRKASSVITFTLRLMEPFETTRQVFSPLLVRFLSGVDHTTRPVRISDSGRIRNELQTMIPQALEHDGDTIRVHFERINEMVLSPDKQAKIRAVLAWYKANHPVWFDWLELA
;
A
#
# COMPACT_ATOMS: atom_id res chain seq x y z
N MET A 1 33.45 2.96 12.99
CA MET A 1 32.65 3.71 14.00
C MET A 1 33.12 3.29 15.38
N THR A 2 33.40 4.25 16.27
CA THR A 2 33.82 4.01 17.65
C THR A 2 32.65 3.56 18.52
N THR A 3 32.93 2.97 19.69
CA THR A 3 31.90 2.57 20.66
C THR A 3 31.03 3.75 21.12
N THR A 4 31.60 4.95 21.25
CA THR A 4 30.88 6.17 21.61
C THR A 4 29.97 6.64 20.48
N GLU A 5 30.45 6.63 19.23
CA GLU A 5 29.63 6.96 18.06
C GLU A 5 28.43 6.00 17.90
N LYS A 6 28.64 4.69 18.11
CA LYS A 6 27.57 3.67 18.10
C LYS A 6 26.52 3.96 19.18
N ARG A 7 26.94 4.24 20.42
CA ARG A 7 26.04 4.62 21.52
C ARG A 7 25.25 5.89 21.23
N ASN A 8 25.90 6.92 20.67
CA ASN A 8 25.24 8.16 20.29
C ASN A 8 24.23 7.95 19.16
N LEU A 9 24.53 7.09 18.18
CA LEU A 9 23.60 6.72 17.11
C LEU A 9 22.35 6.03 17.68
N ILE A 10 22.52 5.02 18.53
CA ILE A 10 21.40 4.30 19.18
C ILE A 10 20.55 5.28 20.00
N ALA A 11 21.19 6.11 20.84
CA ALA A 11 20.49 7.09 21.67
C ALA A 11 19.68 8.10 20.85
N GLN A 12 20.23 8.59 19.74
CA GLN A 12 19.52 9.50 18.84
C GLN A 12 18.31 8.83 18.17
N TRP A 13 18.46 7.60 17.67
CA TRP A 13 17.34 6.85 17.08
C TRP A 13 16.26 6.50 18.11
N ALA A 14 16.66 6.09 19.32
CA ALA A 14 15.73 5.80 20.41
C ALA A 14 14.97 7.06 20.84
N PHE A 15 15.62 8.23 20.86
CA PHE A 15 14.96 9.51 21.14
C PHE A 15 13.97 9.90 20.05
N ASP A 16 14.39 9.88 18.78
CA ASP A 16 13.54 10.31 17.65
C ASP A 16 12.34 9.38 17.46
N THR A 17 12.54 8.07 17.59
CA THR A 17 11.51 7.04 17.35
C THR A 17 10.75 6.63 18.61
N ARG A 18 11.02 7.29 19.75
CA ARG A 18 10.34 7.12 21.04
C ARG A 18 8.81 7.02 20.94
N PRO A 19 8.08 7.83 20.13
CA PRO A 19 6.62 7.74 20.05
C PRO A 19 6.12 6.35 19.62
N VAL A 20 6.85 5.69 18.72
CA VAL A 20 6.53 4.36 18.17
C VAL A 20 7.06 3.26 19.11
N LEU A 21 8.31 3.38 19.58
CA LEU A 21 8.90 2.42 20.53
C LEU A 21 8.05 2.26 21.80
N LEU A 22 7.66 3.37 22.43
CA LEU A 22 6.78 3.35 23.61
C LEU A 22 5.39 2.80 23.30
N ARG A 23 4.89 2.96 22.07
CA ARG A 23 3.57 2.44 21.70
C ARG A 23 3.56 0.92 21.59
N PHE A 24 4.63 0.34 21.09
CA PHE A 24 4.73 -1.10 20.87
C PHE A 24 5.51 -1.84 21.96
N HIS A 25 5.88 -1.15 23.05
CA HIS A 25 6.63 -1.70 24.17
C HIS A 25 7.93 -2.37 23.66
N LEU A 26 8.63 -1.64 22.78
CA LEU A 26 9.87 -2.08 22.15
C LEU A 26 11.05 -1.29 22.71
N TRP A 27 12.12 -2.01 23.03
CA TRP A 27 13.41 -1.44 23.39
C TRP A 27 14.39 -1.55 22.22
N LEU A 28 15.05 -0.44 21.87
CA LEU A 28 16.08 -0.41 20.83
C LEU A 28 17.43 -0.81 21.42
N GLU A 29 17.85 -2.05 21.18
CA GLU A 29 19.19 -2.53 21.56
C GLU A 29 20.26 -2.02 20.61
N ASP A 30 19.97 -2.02 19.30
CA ASP A 30 20.90 -1.54 18.30
C ASP A 30 20.22 -1.01 17.02
N VAL A 31 20.95 -0.19 16.28
CA VAL A 31 20.63 0.24 14.92
C VAL A 31 21.88 0.24 14.04
N GLU A 32 21.75 -0.34 12.86
CA GLU A 32 22.70 -0.30 11.75
C GLU A 32 22.06 0.52 10.62
N VAL A 33 22.83 1.40 9.96
CA VAL A 33 22.32 2.27 8.89
C VAL A 33 23.31 2.27 7.73
N GLU A 34 22.95 1.57 6.66
CA GLU A 34 23.64 1.63 5.38
C GLU A 34 23.01 2.74 4.54
N ARG A 35 23.83 3.53 3.82
CA ARG A 35 23.37 4.67 3.03
C ARG A 35 23.98 4.63 1.64
N ALA A 36 23.21 4.98 0.63
CA ALA A 36 23.73 5.17 -0.74
C ALA A 36 24.53 6.48 -0.89
N GLN A 37 24.48 7.36 0.11
CA GLN A 37 25.07 8.71 0.13
C GLN A 37 25.51 9.07 1.56
N ALA A 38 26.41 10.05 1.71
CA ALA A 38 26.98 10.40 3.02
C ALA A 38 25.92 10.92 4.03
N GLU A 39 25.05 11.82 3.58
CA GLU A 39 24.00 12.41 4.40
C GLU A 39 22.82 11.44 4.64
N PRO A 40 22.08 11.54 5.77
CA PRO A 40 20.93 10.68 6.01
C PRO A 40 19.74 11.08 5.11
N VAL A 41 18.86 10.13 4.76
CA VAL A 41 17.60 10.40 4.02
C VAL A 41 16.80 11.57 4.62
N SER A 42 16.81 11.68 5.95
CA SER A 42 16.14 12.75 6.70
C SER A 42 16.76 14.16 6.55
N ALA A 43 17.88 14.31 5.84
CA ALA A 43 18.40 15.60 5.39
C ALA A 43 17.86 16.03 4.01
N HIS A 44 17.28 15.10 3.25
CA HIS A 44 16.77 15.34 1.88
C HIS A 44 15.25 15.21 1.77
N ALA A 45 14.60 14.53 2.71
CA ALA A 45 13.14 14.44 2.78
C ALA A 45 12.49 15.78 3.16
N PHE A 46 11.30 16.05 2.60
CA PHE A 46 10.46 17.20 3.00
C PHE A 46 9.90 17.05 4.43
N ALA A 47 9.79 15.82 4.92
CA ALA A 47 9.33 15.52 6.27
C ALA A 47 10.42 15.82 7.32
N PRO A 48 10.09 16.38 8.50
CA PRO A 48 11.05 16.64 9.57
C PRO A 48 11.85 15.40 9.98
N ARG A 49 13.09 15.60 10.45
CA ARG A 49 14.03 14.50 10.73
C ARG A 49 13.49 13.39 11.63
N GLY A 50 12.78 13.76 12.70
CA GLY A 50 12.13 12.81 13.60
C GLY A 50 10.96 12.07 12.95
N ILE A 51 10.20 12.71 12.05
CA ILE A 51 9.10 12.08 11.31
C ILE A 51 9.63 11.01 10.36
N ALA A 52 10.66 11.31 9.57
CA ALA A 52 11.26 10.33 8.66
C ALA A 52 11.83 9.11 9.43
N ARG A 53 12.47 9.33 10.59
CA ARG A 53 12.95 8.24 11.46
C ARG A 53 11.82 7.45 12.11
N CYS A 54 10.77 8.12 12.58
CA CYS A 54 9.56 7.46 13.07
C CYS A 54 8.91 6.60 12.00
N LEU A 55 8.87 7.04 10.74
CA LEU A 55 8.28 6.27 9.65
C LEU A 55 9.04 4.95 9.41
N ALA A 56 10.37 4.96 9.43
CA ALA A 56 11.17 3.72 9.43
C ALA A 56 10.81 2.82 10.63
N MET A 57 10.74 3.37 11.84
CA MET A 57 10.37 2.57 13.02
C MET A 57 8.92 2.05 12.95
N THR A 58 8.00 2.78 12.31
CA THR A 58 6.64 2.30 12.04
C THR A 58 6.67 1.15 11.04
N SER A 59 7.37 1.26 9.92
CA SER A 59 7.56 0.13 8.99
C SER A 59 8.24 -1.08 9.67
N ALA A 60 9.20 -0.86 10.57
CA ALA A 60 9.84 -1.92 11.35
C ALA A 60 8.87 -2.59 12.33
N ALA A 61 8.10 -1.79 13.08
CA ALA A 61 7.08 -2.30 13.99
C ALA A 61 6.00 -3.08 13.22
N THR A 62 5.53 -2.58 12.08
CA THR A 62 4.58 -3.29 11.21
C THR A 62 5.16 -4.60 10.72
N ALA A 63 6.41 -4.63 10.24
CA ALA A 63 7.04 -5.86 9.79
C ALA A 63 7.17 -6.90 10.92
N LEU A 64 7.66 -6.48 12.09
CA LEU A 64 7.80 -7.31 13.29
C LEU A 64 6.45 -7.85 13.78
N GLY A 65 5.47 -6.97 13.93
CA GLY A 65 4.13 -7.31 14.41
C GLY A 65 3.41 -8.30 13.50
N THR A 66 3.47 -8.04 12.19
CA THR A 66 2.88 -8.93 11.18
C THR A 66 3.58 -10.29 11.18
N ARG A 67 4.93 -10.33 11.22
CA ARG A 67 5.70 -11.58 11.31
C ARG A 67 5.29 -12.44 12.50
N LEU A 68 5.20 -11.85 13.70
CA LEU A 68 5.04 -12.59 14.95
C LEU A 68 3.58 -12.89 15.29
N PHE A 69 2.65 -12.03 14.89
CA PHE A 69 1.26 -12.08 15.37
C PHE A 69 0.21 -12.17 14.25
N GLY A 70 0.61 -12.07 12.97
CA GLY A 70 -0.28 -12.22 11.81
C GLY A 70 -0.57 -13.66 11.37
N ASP A 71 -0.14 -14.69 12.11
CA ASP A 71 -0.31 -16.13 11.76
C ASP A 71 0.37 -16.56 10.44
N TYR A 72 1.64 -16.18 10.27
CA TYR A 72 2.47 -16.57 9.13
C TYR A 72 2.48 -18.09 8.90
N GLY A 73 2.16 -18.52 7.69
CA GLY A 73 2.08 -19.93 7.34
C GLY A 73 0.85 -20.68 7.87
N GLY A 74 -0.07 -20.02 8.59
CA GLY A 74 -1.28 -20.63 9.12
C GLY A 74 -2.23 -21.17 8.05
N GLY A 75 -2.17 -20.62 6.84
CA GLY A 75 -2.93 -21.07 5.67
C GLY A 75 -2.33 -22.27 4.94
N LYS A 76 -1.09 -22.65 5.26
CA LYS A 76 -0.37 -23.71 4.54
C LYS A 76 -1.11 -25.05 4.58
N ALA A 77 -1.39 -25.59 3.40
CA ALA A 77 -2.17 -26.83 3.20
C ALA A 77 -3.57 -26.82 3.85
N LYS A 78 -4.17 -25.63 4.02
CA LYS A 78 -5.58 -25.46 4.40
C LYS A 78 -6.47 -25.25 3.19
N ASP A 79 -7.79 -25.26 3.41
CA ASP A 79 -8.75 -24.88 2.38
C ASP A 79 -8.74 -23.36 2.11
N LYS A 80 -9.35 -22.96 0.99
CA LYS A 80 -9.42 -21.56 0.54
C LYS A 80 -10.12 -20.64 1.56
N ALA A 81 -11.08 -21.15 2.34
CA ALA A 81 -11.80 -20.36 3.33
C ALA A 81 -10.89 -20.00 4.52
N THR A 82 -10.17 -21.00 5.02
CA THR A 82 -9.18 -20.85 6.09
C THR A 82 -8.02 -19.96 5.65
N VAL A 83 -7.47 -20.16 4.44
CA VAL A 83 -6.43 -19.28 3.87
C VAL A 83 -6.93 -17.82 3.83
N ASN A 84 -8.15 -17.58 3.37
CA ASN A 84 -8.72 -16.23 3.34
C ASN A 84 -8.91 -15.62 4.75
N GLN A 85 -9.22 -16.43 5.78
CA GLN A 85 -9.28 -15.96 7.17
C GLN A 85 -7.90 -15.60 7.71
N VAL A 86 -6.87 -16.41 7.44
CA VAL A 86 -5.47 -16.13 7.83
C VAL A 86 -4.97 -14.84 7.18
N LYS A 87 -5.21 -14.67 5.87
CA LYS A 87 -4.90 -13.44 5.14
C LYS A 87 -5.51 -12.21 5.83
N LYS A 88 -6.85 -12.20 6.00
CA LYS A 88 -7.57 -11.10 6.67
C LYS A 88 -7.07 -10.81 8.10
N ALA A 89 -6.67 -11.83 8.84
CA ALA A 89 -6.10 -11.66 10.18
C ALA A 89 -4.71 -11.01 10.13
N ALA A 90 -3.87 -11.40 9.17
CA ALA A 90 -2.56 -10.79 8.94
C ALA A 90 -2.68 -9.32 8.51
N ASP A 91 -3.58 -9.02 7.57
CA ASP A 91 -3.88 -7.66 7.09
C ASP A 91 -4.43 -6.78 8.23
N ALA A 92 -5.32 -7.33 9.08
CA ALA A 92 -5.83 -6.61 10.24
C ALA A 92 -4.75 -6.27 11.27
N VAL A 93 -3.77 -7.15 11.49
CA VAL A 93 -2.60 -6.86 12.37
C VAL A 93 -1.70 -5.82 11.73
N SER A 94 -1.31 -5.99 10.46
CA SER A 94 -0.37 -5.08 9.79
C SER A 94 -0.93 -3.66 9.68
N ALA A 95 -2.21 -3.53 9.31
CA ALA A 95 -2.93 -2.27 9.24
C ALA A 95 -3.07 -1.57 10.59
N TYR A 96 -3.42 -2.32 11.65
CA TYR A 96 -3.51 -1.77 12.99
C TYR A 96 -2.15 -1.26 13.49
N VAL A 97 -1.06 -2.00 13.28
CA VAL A 97 0.29 -1.59 13.72
C VAL A 97 0.77 -0.35 12.98
N MET A 98 0.60 -0.32 11.65
CA MET A 98 0.91 0.85 10.83
C MET A 98 0.10 2.07 11.31
N SER A 99 -1.23 1.92 11.47
CA SER A 99 -2.11 3.01 11.88
C SER A 99 -1.81 3.56 13.28
N GLU A 100 -1.50 2.70 14.26
CA GLU A 100 -1.10 3.14 15.60
C GLU A 100 0.28 3.81 15.60
N GLY A 101 1.19 3.38 14.70
CA GLY A 101 2.46 4.08 14.43
C GLY A 101 2.23 5.49 13.87
N LEU A 102 1.36 5.63 12.86
CA LEU A 102 0.97 6.91 12.28
C LEU A 102 0.30 7.83 13.33
N TRP A 103 -0.59 7.30 14.17
CA TRP A 103 -1.21 8.06 15.28
C TRP A 103 -0.20 8.56 16.32
N HIS A 104 0.89 7.83 16.52
CA HIS A 104 1.92 8.20 17.50
C HIS A 104 2.95 9.17 16.92
N LEU A 105 3.37 8.99 15.66
CA LEU A 105 4.28 9.93 15.01
C LEU A 105 3.60 11.27 14.67
N THR A 106 2.32 11.27 14.26
CA THR A 106 1.65 12.53 13.88
C THR A 106 1.38 13.48 15.05
N ARG A 107 1.51 13.02 16.30
CA ARG A 107 1.48 13.89 17.50
C ARG A 107 2.67 14.85 17.58
N THR A 108 3.78 14.55 16.92
CA THR A 108 4.96 15.43 16.89
C THR A 108 4.94 16.43 15.72
N LEU A 109 3.92 16.38 14.87
CA LEU A 109 3.75 17.35 13.78
C LEU A 109 3.41 18.76 14.29
N PRO A 110 3.73 19.80 13.50
CA PRO A 110 3.19 21.15 13.67
C PRO A 110 1.65 21.17 13.64
N GLU A 111 1.05 22.21 14.22
CA GLU A 111 -0.39 22.25 14.48
C GLU A 111 -1.26 22.43 13.22
N ASN A 112 -0.64 22.83 12.12
CA ASN A 112 -1.24 22.96 10.79
C ASN A 112 -0.86 21.81 9.83
N HIS A 113 -0.17 20.75 10.31
CA HIS A 113 0.26 19.62 9.48
C HIS A 113 -0.58 18.37 9.75
N ALA A 114 -1.05 17.76 8.67
CA ALA A 114 -1.82 16.53 8.67
C ALA A 114 -1.34 15.56 7.58
N LEU A 115 -1.65 14.28 7.74
CA LEU A 115 -1.44 13.21 6.76
C LEU A 115 -2.80 12.63 6.40
N MET A 116 -3.08 12.43 5.11
CA MET A 116 -4.30 11.78 4.62
C MET A 116 -3.94 10.56 3.78
N VAL A 117 -4.50 9.39 4.09
CA VAL A 117 -4.38 8.24 3.18
C VAL A 117 -5.20 8.52 1.92
N CYS A 118 -4.53 8.47 0.77
CA CYS A 118 -5.09 8.77 -0.55
C CYS A 118 -5.23 7.52 -1.42
N LEU A 119 -4.45 6.48 -1.13
CA LEU A 119 -4.53 5.14 -1.72
C LEU A 119 -4.15 4.11 -0.65
N GLY A 120 -4.81 2.96 -0.64
CA GLY A 120 -4.43 1.84 0.21
C GLY A 120 -5.58 0.89 0.46
N GLU A 121 -5.46 0.06 1.50
CA GLU A 121 -6.45 -0.98 1.80
C GLU A 121 -7.84 -0.41 2.12
N GLY A 122 -8.75 -0.52 1.16
CA GLY A 122 -10.17 -0.44 1.38
C GLY A 122 -10.80 0.95 1.31
N LEU A 123 -12.07 0.94 0.91
CA LEU A 123 -12.98 2.09 0.92
C LEU A 123 -13.17 2.61 2.37
N MET A 124 -13.29 3.92 2.56
CA MET A 124 -13.81 4.48 3.83
C MET A 124 -15.28 4.89 3.63
N PRO A 125 -16.26 4.08 4.05
CA PRO A 125 -17.67 4.45 3.93
C PRO A 125 -18.00 5.56 4.94
N LYS A 126 -18.75 6.58 4.51
CA LYS A 126 -19.34 7.59 5.42
C LYS A 126 -20.80 7.89 5.06
N VAL A 127 -21.70 7.14 5.71
CA VAL A 127 -23.17 7.30 5.79
C VAL A 127 -23.94 6.90 4.52
N GLY A 128 -24.54 5.68 4.50
CA GLY A 128 -25.47 5.26 3.43
C GLY A 128 -25.77 3.75 3.26
N GLU A 129 -24.77 2.84 3.30
CA GLU A 129 -24.83 1.40 2.90
C GLU A 129 -25.17 1.15 1.38
N THR A 130 -24.58 0.28 0.55
CA THR A 130 -23.31 -0.53 0.45
C THR A 130 -22.99 -0.79 -1.06
N PRO A 131 -21.80 -1.31 -1.46
CA PRO A 131 -21.76 -2.73 -1.91
C PRO A 131 -20.60 -3.62 -1.39
N GLU A 132 -19.31 -3.32 -1.62
CA GLU A 132 -18.21 -4.29 -1.40
C GLU A 132 -17.70 -4.42 0.05
N MET A 133 -17.91 -3.39 0.89
CA MET A 133 -17.65 -3.38 2.35
C MET A 133 -16.29 -3.93 2.88
N GLY A 134 -15.26 -3.98 2.04
CA GLY A 134 -13.86 -4.10 2.47
C GLY A 134 -13.35 -2.77 3.01
N ALA A 135 -13.84 -2.34 4.18
CA ALA A 135 -13.47 -1.07 4.78
C ALA A 135 -12.40 -1.24 5.86
N ASN A 136 -11.26 -0.56 5.70
CA ASN A 136 -10.26 -0.46 6.76
C ASN A 136 -10.25 0.95 7.36
N PRO A 137 -11.18 1.35 8.25
CA PRO A 137 -11.21 2.69 8.88
C PRO A 137 -9.93 3.06 9.65
N MET A 138 -9.02 2.10 9.88
CA MET A 138 -7.69 2.39 10.39
C MET A 138 -6.78 3.01 9.33
N LEU A 139 -6.90 2.69 8.04
CA LEU A 139 -6.00 3.14 6.95
C LEU A 139 -6.66 3.43 5.57
N GLY A 140 -7.97 3.37 5.45
CA GLY A 140 -8.68 3.55 4.19
C GLY A 140 -8.65 4.97 3.66
N PHE A 141 -9.09 5.16 2.42
CA PHE A 141 -9.11 6.45 1.74
C PHE A 141 -9.72 7.58 2.60
N GLY A 142 -9.08 8.74 2.62
CA GLY A 142 -9.55 9.91 3.34
C GLY A 142 -9.30 9.86 4.85
N ARG A 143 -8.66 8.81 5.39
CA ARG A 143 -8.27 8.74 6.80
C ARG A 143 -7.21 9.79 7.12
N VAL A 144 -7.55 10.73 8.02
CA VAL A 144 -6.64 11.78 8.47
C VAL A 144 -5.92 11.40 9.77
N TYR A 145 -4.61 11.68 9.82
CA TYR A 145 -3.78 11.65 11.02
C TYR A 145 -3.17 13.03 11.28
N ALA A 146 -3.48 13.60 12.43
CA ALA A 146 -2.99 14.90 12.87
C ALA A 146 -3.21 15.08 14.38
N ARG A 147 -2.86 16.26 14.91
CA ARG A 147 -3.35 16.69 16.23
C ARG A 147 -4.89 16.74 16.23
N PRO A 148 -5.57 16.46 17.37
CA PRO A 148 -7.01 16.17 17.38
C PRO A 148 -7.92 17.24 16.76
N GLU A 149 -7.62 18.53 16.95
CA GLU A 149 -8.43 19.62 16.40
C GLU A 149 -8.28 19.75 14.88
N LEU A 150 -7.04 19.66 14.37
CA LEU A 150 -6.79 19.66 12.93
C LEU A 150 -7.41 18.42 12.28
N ALA A 151 -7.25 17.24 12.88
CA ALA A 151 -7.85 15.99 12.40
C ALA A 151 -9.37 16.15 12.19
N ARG A 152 -10.11 16.57 13.23
CA ARG A 152 -11.57 16.85 13.13
C ARG A 152 -11.94 17.90 12.09
N THR A 153 -11.04 18.83 11.77
CA THR A 153 -11.30 19.93 10.84
C THR A 153 -11.05 19.51 9.40
N VAL A 154 -10.01 18.73 9.14
CA VAL A 154 -9.73 18.13 7.82
C VAL A 154 -10.68 16.96 7.56
N ASP A 155 -10.97 16.08 8.53
CA ASP A 155 -11.94 14.98 8.41
C ASP A 155 -13.32 15.46 7.93
N ARG A 156 -13.79 16.60 8.47
CA ARG A 156 -15.03 17.24 8.03
C ARG A 156 -14.95 17.73 6.58
N ARG A 157 -13.80 18.25 6.14
CA ARG A 157 -13.61 18.66 4.73
C ARG A 157 -13.51 17.46 3.79
N VAL A 158 -12.86 16.37 4.21
CA VAL A 158 -12.80 15.10 3.47
C VAL A 158 -14.19 14.47 3.35
N TRP A 159 -15.00 14.49 4.42
CA TRP A 159 -16.41 14.04 4.33
C TRP A 159 -17.19 14.78 3.24
N ARG A 160 -16.98 16.10 3.10
CA ARG A 160 -17.59 16.88 2.03
C ARG A 160 -17.09 16.44 0.65
N LEU A 161 -15.80 16.15 0.50
CA LEU A 161 -15.20 15.73 -0.78
C LEU A 161 -15.76 14.37 -1.25
N LEU A 162 -16.02 13.46 -0.30
CA LEU A 162 -16.67 12.19 -0.56
C LEU A 162 -18.15 12.37 -0.96
N ASN A 163 -18.90 13.13 -0.16
CA ASN A 163 -20.35 13.01 -0.08
C ASN A 163 -21.16 14.21 -0.61
N GLU A 164 -20.59 15.41 -0.77
CA GLU A 164 -21.33 16.56 -1.31
C GLU A 164 -21.21 16.63 -2.85
N PRO A 165 -22.31 16.49 -3.61
CA PRO A 165 -22.29 16.67 -5.06
C PRO A 165 -21.75 18.04 -5.46
N GLY A 166 -20.81 18.07 -6.40
CA GLY A 166 -20.18 19.30 -6.87
C GLY A 166 -19.05 19.85 -5.97
N HIS A 167 -18.73 19.22 -4.84
CA HIS A 167 -17.54 19.59 -4.08
C HIS A 167 -16.28 18.93 -4.66
N THR A 168 -15.52 19.66 -5.47
CA THR A 168 -14.37 19.09 -6.20
C THR A 168 -13.08 19.07 -5.39
N PHE A 169 -12.12 18.26 -5.83
CA PHE A 169 -10.77 18.22 -5.26
C PHE A 169 -10.08 19.60 -5.29
N GLU A 170 -10.29 20.40 -6.34
CA GLU A 170 -9.72 21.76 -6.46
C GLU A 170 -10.26 22.68 -5.36
N GLN A 171 -11.55 22.56 -5.01
CA GLN A 171 -12.16 23.31 -3.92
C GLN A 171 -11.71 22.82 -2.53
N PHE A 172 -11.42 21.52 -2.40
CA PHE A 172 -10.79 20.94 -1.20
C PHE A 172 -9.36 21.49 -1.03
N TYR A 173 -8.56 21.44 -2.08
CA TYR A 173 -7.15 21.84 -2.09
C TYR A 173 -6.96 23.36 -1.94
N ALA A 174 -7.79 24.17 -2.60
CA ALA A 174 -7.81 25.62 -2.40
C ALA A 174 -8.15 26.01 -0.96
N TRP A 175 -9.02 25.24 -0.28
CA TRP A 175 -9.35 25.46 1.13
C TRP A 175 -8.18 25.12 2.08
N LEU A 176 -7.40 24.08 1.77
CA LEU A 176 -6.16 23.77 2.50
C LEU A 176 -5.15 24.92 2.37
N LYS A 177 -4.84 25.33 1.13
CA LYS A 177 -3.93 26.45 0.83
C LYS A 177 -4.40 27.75 1.49
N GLY A 178 -5.68 28.09 1.39
CA GLY A 178 -6.27 29.30 2.00
C GLY A 178 -6.29 29.32 3.54
N ARG A 179 -6.09 28.17 4.20
CA ARG A 179 -5.94 28.06 5.67
C ARG A 179 -4.51 27.82 6.13
N GLY A 180 -3.53 27.76 5.21
CA GLY A 180 -2.15 27.40 5.55
C GLY A 180 -2.02 25.99 6.15
N ILE A 181 -2.90 25.06 5.78
CA ILE A 181 -2.84 23.66 6.23
C ILE A 181 -1.94 22.89 5.25
N THR A 182 -0.88 22.29 5.78
CA THR A 182 -0.06 21.31 5.04
C THR A 182 -0.72 19.95 5.17
N LEU A 183 -1.20 19.40 4.05
CA LEU A 183 -1.70 18.03 4.00
C LEU A 183 -0.74 17.17 3.16
N TRP A 184 -0.15 16.15 3.77
CA TRP A 184 0.62 15.14 3.07
C TRP A 184 -0.29 14.00 2.63
N GLY A 185 -0.12 13.54 1.39
CA GLY A 185 -0.79 12.34 0.89
C GLY A 185 -0.03 11.08 1.31
N ALA A 186 -0.74 9.96 1.44
CA ALA A 186 -0.11 8.65 1.65
C ALA A 186 -0.69 7.59 0.72
N ALA A 187 0.17 6.70 0.23
CA ALA A 187 -0.21 5.45 -0.42
C ALA A 187 0.31 4.26 0.40
N VAL A 188 -0.58 3.36 0.80
CA VAL A 188 -0.30 2.34 1.83
C VAL A 188 -0.67 0.94 1.37
N ASP A 189 0.29 0.01 1.43
CA ASP A 189 0.03 -1.42 1.36
C ASP A 189 0.67 -2.04 2.61
N THR A 190 -0.14 -2.50 3.56
CA THR A 190 0.40 -2.96 4.84
C THR A 190 0.91 -4.41 4.83
N LEU A 191 0.59 -5.18 3.80
CA LEU A 191 1.05 -6.55 3.64
C LEU A 191 1.11 -6.95 2.15
N GLU A 192 2.09 -6.40 1.43
CA GLU A 192 2.38 -6.84 0.07
C GLU A 192 2.65 -8.35 0.13
N ASN A 193 2.10 -9.10 -0.85
CA ASN A 193 2.23 -10.55 -0.94
C ASN A 193 1.51 -11.35 0.17
N THR A 194 0.35 -10.90 0.67
CA THR A 194 -0.47 -11.60 1.69
C THR A 194 -0.67 -13.10 1.44
N SER A 195 -0.87 -13.53 0.19
CA SER A 195 -1.02 -14.96 -0.14
C SER A 195 0.27 -15.75 0.18
N ARG A 196 1.44 -15.21 -0.21
CA ARG A 196 2.74 -15.79 0.10
C ARG A 196 3.00 -15.82 1.61
N PHE A 197 2.56 -14.79 2.34
CA PHE A 197 2.61 -14.75 3.80
C PHE A 197 1.76 -15.86 4.45
N ALA A 198 0.50 -16.03 4.01
CA ALA A 198 -0.41 -17.05 4.54
C ALA A 198 0.07 -18.49 4.23
N ASP A 199 0.71 -18.70 3.08
CA ASP A 199 1.32 -19.99 2.70
C ASP A 199 2.67 -20.25 3.41
N GLY A 200 3.24 -19.24 4.08
CA GLY A 200 4.50 -19.35 4.80
C GLY A 200 5.74 -19.36 3.89
N GLN A 201 5.68 -18.62 2.77
CA GLN A 201 6.79 -18.49 1.82
C GLN A 201 7.93 -17.64 2.40
N PRO A 202 9.19 -18.08 2.25
CA PRO A 202 10.35 -17.44 2.89
C PRO A 202 10.71 -16.08 2.29
N THR A 203 10.16 -15.73 1.12
CA THR A 203 10.49 -14.52 0.37
C THR A 203 9.26 -13.75 -0.11
N GLY A 204 9.33 -12.42 -0.10
CA GLY A 204 8.35 -11.51 -0.71
C GLY A 204 7.51 -10.65 0.23
N PRO A 205 6.92 -11.18 1.31
CA PRO A 205 6.11 -10.36 2.23
C PRO A 205 6.83 -9.13 2.80
N MET A 206 6.20 -7.96 2.68
CA MET A 206 6.67 -6.69 3.23
C MET A 206 5.53 -5.71 3.48
N ALA A 207 5.78 -4.63 4.23
CA ALA A 207 4.86 -3.51 4.40
C ALA A 207 5.41 -2.27 3.69
N VAL A 208 4.60 -1.61 2.86
CA VAL A 208 4.96 -0.48 1.99
C VAL A 208 4.17 0.77 2.37
N PHE A 209 4.86 1.90 2.54
CA PHE A 209 4.25 3.18 2.85
C PHE A 209 4.95 4.32 2.11
N HIS A 210 4.22 5.04 1.28
CA HIS A 210 4.73 6.20 0.54
C HIS A 210 4.08 7.47 1.08
N LEU A 211 4.89 8.44 1.52
CA LEU A 211 4.45 9.77 1.94
C LEU A 211 4.76 10.80 0.86
N PHE A 212 3.74 11.49 0.38
CA PHE A 212 3.83 12.57 -0.61
C PHE A 212 3.73 13.93 0.08
N ASP A 213 4.44 14.93 -0.45
CA ASP A 213 4.42 16.31 0.09
C ASP A 213 3.06 17.03 -0.05
N SER A 214 2.13 16.44 -0.79
CA SER A 214 0.80 16.94 -1.12
C SER A 214 -0.20 15.78 -1.20
N PRO A 215 -1.53 16.01 -1.04
CA PRO A 215 -2.52 14.95 -1.22
C PRO A 215 -2.61 14.54 -2.69
N LEU A 216 -2.88 13.26 -2.96
CA LEU A 216 -3.20 12.83 -4.33
C LEU A 216 -4.55 13.41 -4.77
N ARG A 217 -4.73 13.63 -6.08
CA ARG A 217 -5.93 14.27 -6.66
C ARG A 217 -7.22 13.46 -6.57
N LEU A 218 -7.16 12.18 -6.17
CA LEU A 218 -8.35 11.34 -5.99
C LEU A 218 -9.35 12.02 -5.05
N ALA A 219 -10.61 12.10 -5.47
CA ALA A 219 -11.70 12.67 -4.68
C ALA A 219 -12.44 11.59 -3.87
N ARG A 220 -12.36 10.34 -4.31
CA ARG A 220 -13.06 9.19 -3.74
C ARG A 220 -12.12 7.98 -3.65
N PRO A 221 -12.44 6.96 -2.83
CA PRO A 221 -11.71 5.70 -2.87
C PRO A 221 -11.91 5.08 -4.25
N TYR A 222 -10.85 4.50 -4.83
CA TYR A 222 -10.89 3.91 -6.16
C TYR A 222 -9.99 2.68 -6.22
N GLU A 223 -10.57 1.53 -6.54
CA GLU A 223 -9.87 0.25 -6.65
C GLU A 223 -10.09 -0.35 -8.04
N SER A 224 -9.04 -0.33 -8.86
CA SER A 224 -8.99 -0.98 -10.16
C SER A 224 -7.56 -1.43 -10.48
N TYR A 225 -7.33 -1.97 -11.68
CA TYR A 225 -6.02 -2.33 -12.18
C TYR A 225 -5.41 -1.23 -13.06
N MET A 226 -4.08 -1.22 -13.15
CA MET A 226 -3.32 -0.43 -14.11
C MET A 226 -2.28 -1.29 -14.80
N GLY A 227 -2.22 -1.20 -16.13
CA GLY A 227 -1.07 -1.68 -16.89
C GLY A 227 0.15 -0.84 -16.52
N CYS A 228 1.29 -1.48 -16.25
CA CYS A 228 2.51 -0.81 -15.78
C CYS A 228 3.71 -1.20 -16.66
N LEU A 229 4.53 -0.24 -17.05
CA LEU A 229 5.83 -0.45 -17.68
C LEU A 229 6.85 0.47 -16.99
N THR A 230 7.87 -0.13 -16.38
CA THR A 230 8.96 0.57 -15.69
C THR A 230 10.30 0.12 -16.23
N VAL A 231 11.04 1.04 -16.83
CA VAL A 231 12.35 0.83 -17.47
C VAL A 231 13.42 1.72 -16.81
N PRO A 232 14.73 1.42 -16.93
CA PRO A 232 15.78 2.34 -16.49
C PRO A 232 15.66 3.70 -17.22
N THR A 233 15.90 4.84 -16.55
CA THR A 233 15.77 6.17 -17.17
C THR A 233 16.59 6.29 -18.45
N ARG A 234 17.80 5.70 -18.47
CA ARG A 234 18.69 5.65 -19.63
C ARG A 234 18.04 5.04 -20.88
N VAL A 235 17.09 4.11 -20.73
CA VAL A 235 16.32 3.50 -21.83
C VAL A 235 15.30 4.50 -22.39
N ALA A 236 14.59 5.22 -21.51
CA ALA A 236 13.69 6.30 -21.92
C ALA A 236 14.46 7.43 -22.64
N GLN A 237 15.59 7.86 -22.10
CA GLN A 237 16.47 8.87 -22.72
C GLN A 237 17.00 8.43 -24.09
N ALA A 238 17.37 7.16 -24.27
CA ALA A 238 17.83 6.63 -25.55
C ALA A 238 16.71 6.68 -26.61
N ALA A 239 15.48 6.33 -26.24
CA ALA A 239 14.32 6.47 -27.12
C ALA A 239 13.95 7.94 -27.41
N GLU A 240 13.99 8.81 -26.41
CA GLU A 240 13.74 10.25 -26.58
C GLU A 240 14.74 10.88 -27.56
N SER A 241 16.00 10.44 -27.54
CA SER A 241 17.04 10.88 -28.48
C SER A 241 16.74 10.52 -29.95
N THR A 242 15.86 9.55 -30.20
CA THR A 242 15.35 9.16 -31.52
C THR A 242 13.89 9.58 -31.74
N SER A 243 13.38 10.52 -30.94
CA SER A 243 12.00 11.04 -30.97
C SER A 243 10.90 10.02 -30.65
N VAL A 244 11.23 8.97 -29.89
CA VAL A 244 10.26 7.98 -29.38
C VAL A 244 10.01 8.23 -27.89
N LEU A 245 8.76 8.53 -27.53
CA LEU A 245 8.34 8.59 -26.13
C LEU A 245 7.96 7.18 -25.66
N LEU A 246 8.80 6.55 -24.83
CA LEU A 246 8.47 5.24 -24.25
C LEU A 246 7.34 5.37 -23.22
N ASP A 247 6.36 4.50 -23.38
CA ASP A 247 5.22 4.36 -22.49
C ASP A 247 4.66 2.93 -22.48
N TYR A 248 3.67 2.69 -21.61
CA TYR A 248 2.99 1.41 -21.48
C TYR A 248 2.39 0.89 -22.80
N ARG A 249 2.03 1.76 -23.74
CA ARG A 249 1.38 1.40 -25.03
C ARG A 249 2.41 1.12 -26.14
N THR A 250 3.68 1.39 -25.90
CA THR A 250 4.76 1.21 -26.87
C THR A 250 4.96 -0.28 -27.18
N PRO A 251 4.90 -0.72 -28.46
CA PRO A 251 5.14 -2.12 -28.83
C PRO A 251 6.47 -2.64 -28.29
N ARG A 252 6.50 -3.84 -27.71
CA ARG A 252 7.68 -4.28 -26.92
C ARG A 252 8.95 -4.49 -27.75
N LYS A 253 8.79 -4.68 -29.06
CA LYS A 253 9.89 -4.59 -30.04
C LYS A 253 10.64 -3.25 -29.96
N LEU A 254 9.93 -2.12 -29.91
CA LEU A 254 10.56 -0.78 -29.84
C LEU A 254 11.20 -0.54 -28.47
N VAL A 255 10.62 -1.10 -27.40
CA VAL A 255 11.24 -1.06 -26.06
C VAL A 255 12.55 -1.84 -26.06
N ALA A 256 12.60 -3.03 -26.68
CA ALA A 256 13.84 -3.80 -26.83
C ALA A 256 14.90 -3.05 -27.65
N GLU A 257 14.52 -2.41 -28.76
CA GLU A 257 15.42 -1.60 -29.59
C GLU A 257 15.96 -0.37 -28.84
N ALA A 258 15.16 0.26 -27.98
CA ALA A 258 15.62 1.33 -27.08
C ALA A 258 16.60 0.83 -26.01
N ILE A 259 16.43 -0.40 -25.51
CA ILE A 259 17.38 -1.04 -24.57
C ILE A 259 18.71 -1.32 -25.29
N GLU A 260 18.68 -1.82 -26.53
CA GLU A 260 19.89 -2.04 -27.34
C GLU A 260 20.64 -0.73 -27.63
N ALA A 261 19.93 0.37 -27.88
CA ALA A 261 20.51 1.70 -28.04
C ALA A 261 21.11 2.24 -26.72
N ALA A 262 20.42 2.03 -25.59
CA ALA A 262 20.90 2.45 -24.28
C ALA A 262 22.13 1.66 -23.80
N TYR A 263 22.20 0.36 -24.14
CA TYR A 263 23.24 -0.58 -23.71
C TYR A 263 23.86 -1.32 -24.91
N PRO A 264 24.75 -0.66 -25.69
CA PRO A 264 25.33 -1.25 -26.88
C PRO A 264 26.01 -2.60 -26.63
N GLY A 265 25.67 -3.60 -27.44
CA GLY A 265 26.19 -4.96 -27.35
C GLY A 265 25.48 -5.87 -26.34
N ILE A 266 24.36 -5.44 -25.75
CA ILE A 266 23.54 -6.33 -24.90
C ILE A 266 22.91 -7.47 -25.73
N PRO A 267 23.08 -8.75 -25.34
CA PRO A 267 22.29 -9.84 -25.92
C PRO A 267 20.83 -9.71 -25.47
N ARG A 268 19.85 -9.88 -26.36
CA ARG A 268 18.42 -9.79 -25.98
C ARG A 268 18.01 -10.80 -24.90
N ALA A 269 18.66 -11.96 -24.85
CA ALA A 269 18.49 -12.96 -23.78
C ALA A 269 18.95 -12.47 -22.39
N ASN A 270 19.75 -11.40 -22.31
CA ASN A 270 20.17 -10.73 -21.07
C ASN A 270 19.30 -9.50 -20.74
N ILE A 271 18.22 -9.28 -21.50
CA ILE A 271 17.15 -8.37 -21.13
C ILE A 271 16.12 -9.21 -20.37
N HIS A 272 15.91 -8.88 -19.10
CA HIS A 272 15.08 -9.61 -18.15
C HIS A 272 13.80 -8.83 -17.86
N VAL A 273 12.67 -9.32 -18.35
CA VAL A 273 11.36 -8.72 -18.11
C VAL A 273 10.66 -9.47 -16.99
N TRP A 274 10.47 -8.79 -15.87
CA TRP A 274 9.59 -9.27 -14.81
C TRP A 274 8.14 -8.87 -15.10
N THR A 275 7.25 -9.84 -15.02
CA THR A 275 5.80 -9.71 -15.17
C THR A 275 5.13 -10.71 -14.24
N LEU A 276 3.92 -10.42 -13.78
CA LEU A 276 3.04 -11.45 -13.22
C LEU A 276 2.83 -12.57 -14.24
N ARG A 277 2.90 -13.84 -13.82
CA ARG A 277 2.70 -15.05 -14.64
C ARG A 277 1.67 -16.00 -14.01
N GLY A 278 1.51 -17.18 -14.62
CA GLY A 278 0.59 -18.23 -14.17
C GLY A 278 -0.62 -18.42 -15.09
N LYS A 279 -1.17 -19.64 -15.09
CA LYS A 279 -2.19 -20.09 -16.06
C LYS A 279 -3.45 -19.22 -16.08
N SER A 280 -3.88 -18.69 -14.93
CA SER A 280 -5.04 -17.79 -14.79
C SER A 280 -4.83 -16.41 -15.42
N ARG A 281 -3.59 -16.04 -15.78
CA ARG A 281 -3.26 -14.74 -16.41
C ARG A 281 -3.05 -14.83 -17.93
N MET A 282 -2.98 -16.04 -18.50
CA MET A 282 -2.82 -16.28 -19.95
C MET A 282 -3.77 -15.45 -20.83
N HIS A 283 -5.05 -15.37 -20.48
CA HIS A 283 -6.04 -14.65 -21.31
C HIS A 283 -5.76 -13.14 -21.40
N ARG A 284 -5.18 -12.56 -20.35
CA ARG A 284 -5.02 -11.12 -20.17
C ARG A 284 -3.63 -10.64 -20.58
N LEU A 285 -2.60 -11.42 -20.22
CA LEU A 285 -1.19 -11.11 -20.45
C LEU A 285 -0.50 -11.96 -21.53
N GLY A 286 -1.12 -13.02 -22.05
CA GLY A 286 -0.47 -13.93 -23.00
C GLY A 286 0.11 -13.22 -24.24
N ARG A 287 -0.61 -12.23 -24.79
CA ARG A 287 -0.13 -11.40 -25.90
C ARG A 287 1.12 -10.58 -25.55
N LEU A 288 1.18 -10.05 -24.33
CA LEU A 288 2.31 -9.28 -23.82
C LEU A 288 3.55 -10.17 -23.69
N TRP A 289 3.36 -11.39 -23.20
CA TRP A 289 4.41 -12.41 -23.12
C TRP A 289 4.90 -12.80 -24.52
N GLU A 290 3.98 -13.06 -25.45
CA GLU A 290 4.32 -13.34 -26.85
C GLU A 290 5.11 -12.20 -27.52
N GLU A 291 4.83 -10.93 -27.24
CA GLU A 291 5.61 -9.81 -27.79
C GLU A 291 7.07 -9.84 -27.33
N TRP A 292 7.32 -10.11 -26.05
CA TRP A 292 8.68 -10.22 -25.51
C TRP A 292 9.40 -11.48 -25.99
N GLU A 293 8.72 -12.62 -26.04
CA GLU A 293 9.28 -13.88 -26.58
C GLU A 293 9.65 -13.71 -28.06
N LYS A 294 8.79 -13.08 -28.87
CA LYS A 294 9.09 -12.75 -30.28
C LYS A 294 10.21 -11.71 -30.43
N ALA A 295 10.41 -10.85 -29.44
CA ALA A 295 11.56 -9.95 -29.40
C ALA A 295 12.88 -10.67 -29.08
N GLY A 296 12.85 -11.92 -28.57
CA GLY A 296 14.02 -12.66 -28.12
C GLY A 296 14.48 -12.29 -26.71
N VAL A 297 13.57 -11.73 -25.90
CA VAL A 297 13.82 -11.22 -24.54
C VAL A 297 13.46 -12.28 -23.49
N HIS A 298 14.19 -12.32 -22.38
CA HIS A 298 13.94 -13.29 -21.31
C HIS A 298 12.79 -12.82 -20.40
N LEU A 299 11.65 -13.51 -20.48
CA LEU A 299 10.59 -13.42 -19.48
C LEU A 299 10.98 -14.20 -18.23
N VAL A 300 11.18 -13.49 -17.12
CA VAL A 300 11.59 -14.06 -15.83
C VAL A 300 10.62 -15.15 -15.37
N GLU A 301 11.15 -16.29 -14.94
CA GLU A 301 10.41 -17.40 -14.35
C GLU A 301 10.45 -17.41 -12.82
N ASP A 302 9.49 -18.12 -12.22
CA ASP A 302 9.48 -18.42 -10.79
C ASP A 302 10.72 -19.24 -10.41
N GLY A 303 11.44 -18.83 -9.36
CA GLY A 303 12.70 -19.45 -8.95
C GLY A 303 13.96 -18.93 -9.66
N TRP A 304 13.85 -18.02 -10.64
CA TRP A 304 15.01 -17.37 -11.25
C TRP A 304 15.83 -16.62 -10.18
N LYS A 305 17.16 -16.65 -10.27
CA LYS A 305 18.03 -16.01 -9.27
C LYS A 305 18.35 -14.57 -9.66
N ALA A 306 17.84 -13.63 -8.86
CA ALA A 306 18.24 -12.23 -8.97
C ALA A 306 19.72 -12.03 -8.57
N PRO A 307 20.32 -10.85 -8.83
CA PRO A 307 21.68 -10.52 -8.38
C PRO A 307 21.91 -10.62 -6.86
N SER A 308 20.85 -10.62 -6.06
CA SER A 308 20.87 -10.93 -4.62
C SER A 308 21.26 -12.39 -4.29
N GLY A 309 21.23 -13.28 -5.30
CA GLY A 309 21.37 -14.73 -5.14
C GLY A 309 20.08 -15.46 -4.72
N LEU A 310 19.03 -14.72 -4.36
CA LEU A 310 17.74 -15.26 -3.93
C LEU A 310 16.81 -15.58 -5.12
N PRO A 311 15.96 -16.61 -5.01
CA PRO A 311 14.95 -16.91 -6.01
C PRO A 311 13.82 -15.86 -5.98
N VAL A 312 13.56 -15.24 -7.13
CA VAL A 312 12.39 -14.37 -7.34
C VAL A 312 11.12 -15.19 -7.53
N PHE A 313 9.98 -14.51 -7.47
CA PHE A 313 8.67 -15.08 -7.78
C PHE A 313 7.95 -14.27 -8.86
N THR A 314 6.89 -14.84 -9.45
CA THR A 314 6.06 -14.18 -10.48
C THR A 314 4.56 -14.38 -10.27
N ASP A 315 4.15 -14.95 -9.13
CA ASP A 315 2.75 -15.24 -8.79
C ASP A 315 1.99 -14.04 -8.21
N SER A 316 2.72 -13.09 -7.62
CA SER A 316 2.26 -11.93 -6.84
C SER A 316 3.37 -10.85 -6.79
N GLY A 317 3.07 -9.68 -6.19
CA GLY A 317 4.06 -8.66 -5.77
C GLY A 317 4.66 -7.84 -6.91
N THR A 318 4.08 -6.68 -7.19
CA THR A 318 4.44 -5.82 -8.33
C THR A 318 5.30 -4.63 -7.93
N TYR A 319 5.37 -4.30 -6.65
CA TYR A 319 6.10 -3.13 -6.16
C TYR A 319 7.59 -3.45 -6.00
N ALA A 320 7.94 -4.47 -5.22
CA ALA A 320 9.33 -4.84 -4.92
C ALA A 320 10.25 -5.07 -6.14
N PRO A 321 9.81 -5.70 -7.26
CA PRO A 321 10.61 -5.83 -8.48
C PRO A 321 11.15 -4.50 -9.03
N THR A 322 10.46 -3.39 -8.78
CA THR A 322 10.86 -2.05 -9.24
C THR A 322 12.26 -1.64 -8.74
N PHE A 323 12.67 -2.10 -7.56
CA PHE A 323 14.01 -1.81 -7.03
C PHE A 323 15.16 -2.51 -7.76
N LEU A 324 14.87 -3.53 -8.58
CA LEU A 324 15.86 -4.23 -9.41
C LEU A 324 15.92 -3.68 -10.84
N VAL A 325 15.01 -2.78 -11.23
CA VAL A 325 15.01 -2.14 -12.55
C VAL A 325 16.30 -1.34 -12.72
N GLY A 326 17.09 -1.69 -13.74
CA GLY A 326 18.44 -1.19 -13.91
C GLY A 326 19.29 -2.11 -14.78
N SER A 327 20.60 -2.04 -14.60
CA SER A 327 21.57 -2.85 -15.34
C SER A 327 22.77 -3.26 -14.48
N TRP A 328 23.29 -4.46 -14.69
CA TRP A 328 24.52 -4.95 -14.04
C TRP A 328 25.41 -5.69 -15.04
N LYS A 329 26.56 -6.17 -14.56
CA LYS A 329 27.40 -7.14 -15.26
C LYS A 329 27.50 -8.42 -14.43
N ASP A 330 27.45 -9.57 -15.08
CA ASP A 330 27.63 -10.86 -14.42
C ASP A 330 29.12 -11.16 -14.12
N GLY A 331 29.40 -12.35 -13.58
CA GLY A 331 30.76 -12.82 -13.32
C GLY A 331 31.63 -13.05 -14.57
N THR A 332 31.05 -13.03 -15.78
CA THR A 332 31.77 -13.08 -17.06
C THR A 332 32.01 -11.69 -17.65
N GLY A 333 31.40 -10.64 -17.07
CA GLY A 333 31.43 -9.27 -17.56
C GLY A 333 30.34 -8.95 -18.60
N ALA A 334 29.45 -9.90 -18.89
CA ALA A 334 28.34 -9.72 -19.82
C ALA A 334 27.31 -8.72 -19.24
N PRO A 335 26.78 -7.78 -20.04
CA PRO A 335 25.77 -6.84 -19.58
C PRO A 335 24.41 -7.50 -19.44
N HIS A 336 23.66 -7.08 -18.43
CA HIS A 336 22.26 -7.45 -18.20
C HIS A 336 21.43 -6.21 -17.91
N VAL A 337 20.15 -6.23 -18.29
CA VAL A 337 19.15 -5.20 -18.00
C VAL A 337 17.92 -5.86 -17.43
N PHE A 338 17.33 -5.29 -16.38
CA PHE A 338 16.06 -5.74 -15.81
C PHE A 338 15.04 -4.61 -15.87
N LEU A 339 13.79 -4.96 -16.20
CA LEU A 339 12.65 -4.06 -16.28
C LEU A 339 11.37 -4.77 -15.83
N CYS A 340 10.35 -3.98 -15.48
CA CYS A 340 9.05 -4.50 -15.06
C CYS A 340 7.96 -4.13 -16.07
N ASP A 341 7.10 -5.09 -16.40
CA ASP A 341 5.99 -4.94 -17.33
C ASP A 341 4.79 -5.78 -16.90
N GLY A 342 3.58 -5.45 -17.35
CA GLY A 342 2.35 -6.17 -17.03
C GLY A 342 1.30 -5.26 -16.43
N TYR A 343 0.87 -5.55 -15.21
CA TYR A 343 -0.14 -4.79 -14.47
C TYR A 343 0.03 -4.92 -12.95
N ALA A 344 -0.59 -4.00 -12.21
CA ALA A 344 -0.72 -3.99 -10.76
C ALA A 344 -2.11 -3.47 -10.34
N ALA A 345 -2.48 -3.58 -9.07
CA ALA A 345 -3.62 -2.83 -8.52
C ALA A 345 -3.29 -1.33 -8.43
N THR A 346 -4.29 -0.45 -8.41
CA THR A 346 -4.09 1.02 -8.49
C THR A 346 -3.16 1.58 -7.41
N ALA A 347 -3.27 1.10 -6.17
CA ALA A 347 -2.39 1.53 -5.07
C ALA A 347 -0.92 1.11 -5.31
N GLU A 348 -0.70 -0.19 -5.57
CA GLU A 348 0.60 -0.79 -5.90
C GLU A 348 1.25 -0.11 -7.12
N ALA A 349 0.46 0.13 -8.17
CA ALA A 349 0.88 0.78 -9.41
C ALA A 349 1.38 2.20 -9.16
N MET A 350 0.63 3.00 -8.38
CA MET A 350 1.03 4.36 -8.04
C MET A 350 2.24 4.38 -7.10
N GLN A 351 2.33 3.45 -6.14
CA GLN A 351 3.53 3.29 -5.29
C GLN A 351 4.76 2.98 -6.15
N ALA A 352 4.70 1.95 -7.00
CA ALA A 352 5.78 1.57 -7.91
C ALA A 352 6.15 2.70 -8.88
N ALA A 353 5.16 3.36 -9.49
CA ALA A 353 5.42 4.47 -10.42
C ALA A 353 6.03 5.68 -9.73
N SER A 354 5.64 5.97 -8.48
CA SER A 354 6.22 7.06 -7.70
C SER A 354 7.70 6.82 -7.31
N LEU A 355 8.20 5.58 -7.41
CA LEU A 355 9.65 5.32 -7.30
C LEU A 355 10.46 5.93 -8.46
N SER A 356 9.83 6.42 -9.54
CA SER A 356 10.53 7.25 -10.56
C SER A 356 11.03 8.59 -9.99
N ASP A 357 10.52 9.02 -8.83
CA ASP A 357 11.07 10.15 -8.09
C ASP A 357 12.32 9.76 -7.28
N VAL A 358 12.58 8.47 -7.07
CA VAL A 358 13.49 7.93 -6.04
C VAL A 358 14.64 7.11 -6.63
N LEU A 359 14.37 6.40 -7.72
CA LEU A 359 15.27 5.50 -8.44
C LEU A 359 15.52 6.07 -9.84
N ASP A 360 16.60 5.62 -10.51
CA ASP A 360 16.86 5.98 -11.91
C ASP A 360 16.00 5.15 -12.87
N VAL A 361 14.68 5.30 -12.74
CA VAL A 361 13.65 4.59 -13.53
C VAL A 361 12.62 5.55 -14.12
N HIS A 362 12.08 5.15 -15.27
CA HIS A 362 10.93 5.79 -15.92
C HIS A 362 9.76 4.81 -15.88
N ALA A 363 8.76 5.12 -15.06
CA ALA A 363 7.51 4.36 -14.98
C ALA A 363 6.37 5.04 -15.74
N SER A 364 5.54 4.23 -16.38
CA SER A 364 4.34 4.65 -17.10
C SER A 364 3.19 3.68 -16.85
N MET A 365 1.98 4.21 -16.74
CA MET A 365 0.78 3.45 -16.40
C MET A 365 -0.33 3.65 -17.43
N SER A 366 -1.25 2.69 -17.54
CA SER A 366 -2.51 2.83 -18.27
C SER A 366 -3.65 2.27 -17.42
N LEU A 367 -4.72 3.05 -17.24
CA LEU A 367 -5.87 2.62 -16.46
C LEU A 367 -6.61 1.45 -17.15
N PHE A 368 -6.98 0.42 -16.39
CA PHE A 368 -7.79 -0.72 -16.84
C PHE A 368 -9.15 -0.73 -16.11
N SER A 369 -10.08 -1.56 -16.59
CA SER A 369 -11.39 -1.73 -15.93
C SER A 369 -11.24 -2.51 -14.60
N PRO A 370 -12.14 -2.29 -13.61
CA PRO A 370 -12.10 -3.04 -12.35
C PRO A 370 -12.26 -4.55 -12.55
N SER A 371 -13.04 -5.00 -13.55
CA SER A 371 -13.16 -6.41 -13.87
C SER A 371 -11.88 -7.01 -14.46
N PHE A 372 -11.10 -6.19 -15.20
CA PHE A 372 -9.91 -6.58 -15.96
C PHE A 372 -10.05 -7.99 -16.57
N GLU A 373 -10.96 -8.13 -17.52
CA GLU A 373 -11.27 -9.40 -18.20
C GLU A 373 -10.64 -9.48 -19.60
N LEU A 374 -10.35 -8.34 -20.22
CA LEU A 374 -9.86 -8.26 -21.59
C LEU A 374 -8.32 -8.31 -21.63
N PRO A 375 -7.73 -8.57 -22.81
CA PRO A 375 -6.28 -8.41 -23.03
C PRO A 375 -5.79 -7.00 -22.68
N VAL A 376 -4.58 -6.89 -22.15
CA VAL A 376 -4.01 -5.59 -21.71
C VAL A 376 -3.91 -4.51 -22.80
N ASP A 377 -3.76 -4.92 -24.07
CA ASP A 377 -3.76 -4.01 -25.23
C ASP A 377 -5.13 -3.36 -25.51
N VAL A 378 -6.19 -3.96 -24.96
CA VAL A 378 -7.59 -3.55 -25.09
C VAL A 378 -8.06 -2.73 -23.89
N GLU A 379 -7.77 -3.17 -22.66
CA GLU A 379 -8.23 -2.51 -21.42
C GLU A 379 -7.86 -1.03 -21.33
N GLY A 380 -6.63 -0.66 -21.69
CA GLY A 380 -6.22 0.75 -21.71
C GLY A 380 -6.97 1.61 -22.73
N ARG A 381 -7.52 1.01 -23.79
CA ARG A 381 -8.31 1.71 -24.82
C ARG A 381 -9.79 1.74 -24.46
N LEU A 382 -10.26 0.74 -23.72
CA LEU A 382 -11.60 0.68 -23.13
C LEU A 382 -11.83 1.87 -22.18
N MET A 383 -10.91 2.09 -21.23
CA MET A 383 -10.97 3.19 -20.25
C MET A 383 -10.68 4.59 -20.86
N GLN A 384 -10.76 4.71 -22.19
CA GLN A 384 -10.63 5.95 -22.96
C GLN A 384 -11.82 6.16 -23.92
N LEU A 385 -12.84 5.30 -23.86
CA LEU A 385 -14.11 5.52 -24.53
C LEU A 385 -14.95 6.54 -23.75
N ALA A 386 -15.85 7.24 -24.44
CA ALA A 386 -16.81 8.15 -23.82
C ALA A 386 -18.12 7.37 -23.51
N PRO A 387 -18.47 7.11 -22.24
CA PRO A 387 -19.63 6.29 -21.87
C PRO A 387 -20.96 6.91 -22.33
N SER A 388 -21.04 8.24 -22.36
CA SER A 388 -22.20 9.01 -22.83
C SER A 388 -22.38 9.05 -24.36
N ALA A 389 -21.46 8.44 -25.14
CA ALA A 389 -21.55 8.46 -26.60
C ALA A 389 -22.62 7.46 -27.10
N PRO A 390 -23.52 7.86 -28.03
CA PRO A 390 -24.59 6.98 -28.51
C PRO A 390 -24.08 5.75 -29.27
N ASP A 391 -22.82 5.76 -29.70
CA ASP A 391 -22.12 4.66 -30.37
C ASP A 391 -21.15 3.90 -29.45
N PHE A 392 -21.19 4.12 -28.12
CA PHE A 392 -20.30 3.46 -27.14
C PHE A 392 -20.25 1.94 -27.30
N ALA A 393 -21.41 1.28 -27.38
CA ALA A 393 -21.52 -0.17 -27.59
C ALA A 393 -20.86 -0.64 -28.91
N GLN A 394 -20.98 0.16 -29.97
CA GLN A 394 -20.36 -0.13 -31.27
C GLN A 394 -18.84 0.04 -31.21
N ARG A 395 -18.34 1.07 -30.52
CA ARG A 395 -16.90 1.28 -30.30
C ARG A 395 -16.29 0.16 -29.48
N LEU A 396 -16.98 -0.26 -28.40
CA LEU A 396 -16.59 -1.41 -27.59
C LEU A 396 -16.54 -2.70 -28.41
N LYS A 397 -17.58 -3.00 -29.18
CA LYS A 397 -17.63 -4.14 -30.12
C LYS A 397 -16.46 -4.12 -31.10
N ALA A 398 -16.17 -2.97 -31.73
CA ALA A 398 -15.04 -2.82 -32.63
C ALA A 398 -13.70 -3.08 -31.92
N LEU A 399 -13.52 -2.51 -30.72
CA LEU A 399 -12.29 -2.62 -29.93
C LEU A 399 -11.97 -4.08 -29.55
N ILE A 400 -12.98 -4.90 -29.22
CA ILE A 400 -12.78 -6.31 -28.86
C ILE A 400 -12.72 -7.28 -30.05
N GLY A 401 -12.62 -6.75 -31.28
CA GLY A 401 -12.49 -7.54 -32.51
C GLY A 401 -13.81 -7.91 -33.18
N GLY A 402 -14.85 -7.09 -33.05
CA GLY A 402 -16.16 -7.28 -33.68
C GLY A 402 -17.07 -8.30 -33.00
N ARG A 403 -16.67 -8.84 -31.84
CA ARG A 403 -17.48 -9.75 -31.03
C ARG A 403 -18.63 -8.99 -30.36
N ASP A 404 -19.81 -9.59 -30.31
CA ASP A 404 -20.93 -9.05 -29.54
C ASP A 404 -20.64 -9.08 -28.03
N VAL A 405 -21.11 -8.05 -27.34
CA VAL A 405 -21.01 -7.89 -25.89
C VAL A 405 -22.43 -7.81 -25.33
N GLU A 406 -22.70 -8.56 -24.27
CA GLU A 406 -23.99 -8.51 -23.58
C GLU A 406 -24.27 -7.11 -23.03
N ALA A 407 -25.51 -6.63 -23.15
CA ALA A 407 -25.90 -5.29 -22.75
C ALA A 407 -25.51 -4.94 -21.29
N GLY A 408 -25.66 -5.88 -20.35
CA GLY A 408 -25.24 -5.68 -18.96
C GLY A 408 -23.72 -5.49 -18.82
N LYS A 409 -22.91 -6.17 -19.63
CA LYS A 409 -21.45 -5.98 -19.64
C LYS A 409 -21.06 -4.66 -20.30
N VAL A 410 -21.76 -4.24 -21.36
CA VAL A 410 -21.61 -2.88 -21.93
C VAL A 410 -21.88 -1.82 -20.86
N GLN A 411 -22.99 -1.95 -20.13
CA GLN A 411 -23.34 -1.05 -19.02
C GLN A 411 -22.25 -1.02 -17.94
N SER A 412 -21.78 -2.18 -17.46
CA SER A 412 -20.73 -2.25 -16.43
C SER A 412 -19.42 -1.56 -16.83
N TYR A 413 -19.10 -1.52 -18.12
CA TYR A 413 -17.92 -0.80 -18.62
C TYR A 413 -18.15 0.70 -18.76
N ALA A 414 -19.39 1.15 -19.00
CA ALA A 414 -19.72 2.57 -18.95
C ALA A 414 -19.64 3.08 -17.50
N GLU A 415 -20.28 2.35 -16.57
CA GLU A 415 -20.29 2.64 -15.13
C GLU A 415 -18.86 2.70 -14.56
N ALA A 416 -17.96 1.78 -14.96
CA ALA A 416 -16.55 1.81 -14.54
C ALA A 416 -15.79 3.06 -15.01
N ILE A 417 -16.14 3.65 -16.16
CA ILE A 417 -15.53 4.89 -16.65
C ILE A 417 -16.11 6.09 -15.90
N ASP A 418 -17.43 6.13 -15.70
CA ASP A 418 -18.12 7.16 -14.91
C ASP A 418 -17.63 7.17 -13.45
N GLU A 419 -17.37 6.00 -12.84
CA GLU A 419 -16.80 5.87 -11.50
C GLU A 419 -15.36 6.41 -11.42
N ALA A 420 -14.54 6.11 -12.44
CA ALA A 420 -13.18 6.64 -12.52
C ALA A 420 -13.19 8.18 -12.67
N GLU A 421 -14.09 8.73 -13.49
CA GLU A 421 -14.27 10.18 -13.62
C GLU A 421 -14.75 10.80 -12.29
N ALA A 422 -15.76 10.22 -11.66
CA ALA A 422 -16.30 10.66 -10.37
C ALA A 422 -15.28 10.57 -9.21
N SER A 423 -14.29 9.69 -9.32
CA SER A 423 -13.17 9.56 -8.39
C SER A 423 -12.03 10.55 -8.66
N ASN A 424 -12.16 11.39 -9.70
CA ASN A 424 -11.14 12.32 -10.20
C ASN A 424 -9.86 11.61 -10.67
N MET A 425 -10.00 10.41 -11.26
CA MET A 425 -8.89 9.74 -11.94
C MET A 425 -8.48 10.54 -13.19
N PRO A 426 -7.18 10.61 -13.54
CA PRO A 426 -6.68 11.43 -14.65
C PRO A 426 -6.98 10.83 -16.04
N LEU A 427 -8.27 10.59 -16.36
CA LEU A 427 -8.74 9.98 -17.62
C LEU A 427 -8.39 10.78 -18.89
N GLY A 428 -8.06 12.06 -18.78
CA GLY A 428 -7.72 12.94 -19.91
C GLY A 428 -6.41 12.60 -20.65
N LYS A 429 -5.74 11.49 -20.30
CA LYS A 429 -4.54 11.00 -20.96
C LYS A 429 -4.59 9.49 -21.20
N PRO A 430 -4.13 8.99 -22.38
CA PRO A 430 -4.00 7.56 -22.64
C PRO A 430 -2.97 6.84 -21.74
N VAL A 431 -1.98 7.57 -21.23
CA VAL A 431 -0.93 7.06 -20.37
C VAL A 431 -0.74 8.05 -19.22
N LEU A 432 -0.57 7.49 -18.02
CA LEU A 432 -0.42 8.21 -16.77
C LEU A 432 1.02 8.06 -16.26
N ARG A 433 1.50 9.08 -15.56
CA ARG A 433 2.71 9.05 -14.72
C ARG A 433 2.32 9.40 -13.28
N ALA A 434 3.21 9.19 -12.32
CA ALA A 434 2.96 9.59 -10.94
C ALA A 434 2.56 11.09 -10.83
N ASP A 435 3.19 11.97 -11.62
CA ASP A 435 2.84 13.39 -11.78
C ASP A 435 1.34 13.66 -11.97
N ASP A 436 0.60 12.79 -12.68
CA ASP A 436 -0.81 13.01 -13.01
C ASP A 436 -1.75 12.87 -11.81
N PHE A 437 -1.26 12.25 -10.74
CA PHE A 437 -1.96 12.07 -9.46
C PHE A 437 -1.68 13.20 -8.47
N LEU A 438 -0.76 14.13 -8.76
CA LEU A 438 -0.40 15.22 -7.86
C LEU A 438 -0.94 16.58 -8.33
N PRO A 439 -1.29 17.50 -7.42
CA PRO A 439 -1.90 18.79 -7.76
C PRO A 439 -0.91 19.82 -8.32
N ASP A 440 0.32 19.83 -7.82
CA ASP A 440 1.36 20.79 -8.18
C ASP A 440 2.50 20.07 -8.95
N LYS A 441 3.14 20.77 -9.90
CA LYS A 441 4.31 20.26 -10.62
C LYS A 441 5.56 20.39 -9.74
N GLY A 442 6.31 19.29 -9.57
CA GLY A 442 7.52 19.26 -8.73
C GLY A 442 7.26 18.74 -7.30
N TRP A 443 6.46 17.69 -7.18
CA TRP A 443 6.26 16.93 -5.95
C TRP A 443 7.52 16.15 -5.52
N SER A 444 7.48 15.59 -4.32
CA SER A 444 8.49 14.71 -3.72
C SER A 444 7.83 13.58 -2.94
N VAL A 445 8.44 12.39 -2.94
CA VAL A 445 8.03 11.26 -2.09
C VAL A 445 9.10 10.85 -1.08
N LEU A 446 8.66 10.42 0.10
CA LEU A 446 9.43 9.61 1.05
C LEU A 446 8.83 8.20 1.07
N ALA A 447 9.50 7.28 0.37
CA ALA A 447 9.15 5.88 0.33
C ALA A 447 9.73 5.16 1.56
N SER A 448 8.93 4.29 2.19
CA SER A 448 9.30 3.45 3.32
C SER A 448 8.84 2.02 3.09
N ALA A 449 9.72 1.05 3.32
CA ALA A 449 9.40 -0.37 3.28
C ALA A 449 9.91 -1.09 4.53
N GLY A 450 9.14 -2.04 5.06
CA GLY A 450 9.52 -2.91 6.18
C GLY A 450 9.47 -4.37 5.75
N TYR A 451 10.61 -5.05 5.77
CA TYR A 451 10.75 -6.41 5.25
C TYR A 451 10.25 -7.44 6.28
N ILE A 452 9.14 -8.11 5.99
CA ILE A 452 8.58 -9.15 6.86
C ILE A 452 9.37 -10.45 6.63
N CYS A 453 9.49 -10.83 5.36
CA CYS A 453 10.34 -11.91 4.87
C CYS A 453 11.50 -11.34 4.04
N ASP A 454 12.44 -12.20 3.61
CA ASP A 454 13.55 -11.78 2.76
C ASP A 454 13.03 -11.27 1.40
N ASP A 455 13.57 -10.15 0.93
CA ASP A 455 13.22 -9.60 -0.38
C ASP A 455 14.21 -10.06 -1.45
N PRO A 456 13.79 -10.85 -2.45
CA PRO A 456 14.70 -11.35 -3.47
C PRO A 456 15.16 -10.27 -4.45
N TYR A 457 14.43 -9.16 -4.58
CA TYR A 457 14.76 -8.10 -5.54
C TYR A 457 15.86 -7.16 -5.02
N THR A 458 15.84 -6.81 -3.72
CA THR A 458 16.90 -6.00 -3.11
C THR A 458 17.95 -6.79 -2.31
N GLY A 459 17.66 -8.05 -1.96
CA GLY A 459 18.49 -8.83 -1.03
C GLY A 459 18.36 -8.43 0.44
N ALA A 460 17.40 -7.57 0.79
CA ALA A 460 17.19 -7.15 2.17
C ALA A 460 16.60 -8.30 3.02
N PRO A 461 17.18 -8.62 4.20
CA PRO A 461 16.69 -9.70 5.03
C PRO A 461 15.42 -9.31 5.80
N GLY A 462 14.52 -10.27 5.99
CA GLY A 462 13.30 -10.11 6.77
C GLY A 462 13.51 -10.16 8.29
N VAL A 463 12.39 -10.27 9.01
CA VAL A 463 12.39 -10.34 10.49
C VAL A 463 13.05 -11.63 10.97
N THR A 464 14.17 -11.48 11.68
CA THR A 464 15.00 -12.59 12.18
C THR A 464 15.12 -12.54 13.70
N ARG A 465 14.78 -13.63 14.41
CA ARG A 465 15.03 -13.75 15.86
C ARG A 465 16.52 -14.00 16.10
N VAL A 466 17.14 -13.23 17.00
CA VAL A 466 18.58 -13.32 17.32
C VAL A 466 18.86 -13.72 18.77
N ALA A 467 17.91 -13.55 19.68
CA ALA A 467 17.92 -14.11 21.02
C ALA A 467 16.49 -14.34 21.52
N ASP A 468 16.31 -14.66 22.79
CA ASP A 468 14.99 -14.66 23.43
C ASP A 468 14.44 -13.24 23.50
N ASP A 469 13.25 -13.04 22.96
CA ASP A 469 12.56 -11.75 22.82
C ASP A 469 13.33 -10.64 22.07
N ILE A 470 14.43 -10.95 21.38
CA ILE A 470 15.21 -10.00 20.57
C ILE A 470 15.20 -10.38 19.08
N TYR A 471 14.85 -9.41 18.24
CA TYR A 471 14.65 -9.56 16.80
C TYR A 471 15.42 -8.49 16.02
N ARG A 472 16.04 -8.88 14.91
CA ARG A 472 16.51 -7.96 13.85
C ARG A 472 15.39 -7.73 12.84
N VAL A 473 15.19 -6.47 12.47
CA VAL A 473 14.16 -6.04 11.52
C VAL A 473 14.75 -5.02 10.56
N THR A 474 14.64 -5.30 9.26
CA THR A 474 15.18 -4.43 8.21
C THR A 474 14.08 -3.53 7.65
N THR A 475 14.46 -2.28 7.36
CA THR A 475 13.62 -1.31 6.66
C THR A 475 14.42 -0.57 5.61
N ARG A 476 13.72 -0.02 4.62
CA ARG A 476 14.29 0.90 3.61
C ARG A 476 13.57 2.23 3.70
N LEU A 477 14.31 3.32 3.73
CA LEU A 477 13.81 4.68 3.48
C LEU A 477 14.46 5.21 2.21
N ALA A 478 13.69 5.86 1.34
CA ALA A 478 14.23 6.47 0.13
C ALA A 478 13.45 7.71 -0.35
N THR A 479 14.15 8.62 -1.01
CA THR A 479 13.65 9.86 -1.64
C THR A 479 14.61 10.27 -2.76
N ARG A 480 14.26 11.24 -3.62
CA ARG A 480 15.00 11.63 -4.84
C ARG A 480 16.52 11.76 -4.75
N LYS A 481 17.04 12.14 -3.58
CA LYS A 481 18.48 12.40 -3.38
C LYS A 481 19.15 11.45 -2.40
N ALA A 482 18.42 10.49 -1.83
CA ALA A 482 18.95 9.64 -0.77
C ALA A 482 18.16 8.35 -0.54
N SER A 483 18.89 7.28 -0.26
CA SER A 483 18.35 6.00 0.21
C SER A 483 19.12 5.50 1.44
N SER A 484 18.47 4.70 2.27
CA SER A 484 19.10 3.99 3.39
C SER A 484 18.41 2.68 3.68
N VAL A 485 19.20 1.64 3.92
CA VAL A 485 18.75 0.38 4.52
C VAL A 485 19.10 0.45 6.00
N ILE A 486 18.11 0.24 6.86
CA ILE A 486 18.21 0.41 8.32
C ILE A 486 17.80 -0.89 8.97
N THR A 487 18.72 -1.50 9.71
CA THR A 487 18.45 -2.72 10.50
C THR A 487 18.37 -2.36 11.96
N PHE A 488 17.20 -2.55 12.57
CA PHE A 488 16.98 -2.36 14.00
C PHE A 488 17.11 -3.71 14.72
N THR A 489 17.78 -3.72 15.86
CA THR A 489 17.73 -4.81 16.84
C THR A 489 16.79 -4.38 17.96
N LEU A 490 15.61 -5.01 18.01
CA LEU A 490 14.49 -4.66 18.86
C LEU A 490 14.24 -5.78 19.87
N ARG A 491 14.13 -5.42 21.14
CA ARG A 491 13.73 -6.31 22.24
C ARG A 491 12.28 -6.04 22.63
N LEU A 492 11.49 -7.09 22.80
CA LEU A 492 10.14 -6.99 23.39
C LEU A 492 10.28 -6.70 24.88
N MET A 493 9.62 -5.66 25.38
CA MET A 493 9.69 -5.31 26.82
C MET A 493 8.70 -6.12 27.67
N GLU A 494 7.69 -6.73 27.05
CA GLU A 494 6.67 -7.54 27.70
C GLU A 494 6.80 -9.02 27.28
N PRO A 495 6.38 -9.98 28.12
CA PRO A 495 6.29 -11.39 27.73
C PRO A 495 5.50 -11.59 26.43
N PHE A 496 5.88 -12.57 25.60
CA PHE A 496 5.39 -12.73 24.23
C PHE A 496 3.86 -12.59 24.06
N GLU A 497 3.05 -13.23 24.91
CA GLU A 497 1.58 -13.14 24.84
C GLU A 497 1.01 -11.79 25.31
N THR A 498 1.72 -11.05 26.16
CA THR A 498 1.38 -9.65 26.48
C THR A 498 1.78 -8.73 25.32
N THR A 499 2.93 -8.98 24.69
CA THR A 499 3.32 -8.28 23.45
C THR A 499 2.30 -8.52 22.33
N ARG A 500 1.82 -9.75 22.14
CA ARG A 500 0.72 -10.06 21.18
C ARG A 500 -0.46 -9.13 21.41
N GLN A 501 -0.87 -8.91 22.66
CA GLN A 501 -1.95 -7.97 22.96
C GLN A 501 -1.59 -6.53 22.59
N VAL A 502 -0.38 -6.03 22.87
CA VAL A 502 0.06 -4.68 22.47
C VAL A 502 -0.08 -4.45 20.97
N PHE A 503 0.25 -5.47 20.17
CA PHE A 503 0.18 -5.53 18.71
C PHE A 503 -1.19 -5.92 18.13
N SER A 504 -2.18 -6.26 18.96
CA SER A 504 -3.54 -6.58 18.51
C SER A 504 -4.52 -5.40 18.68
N PRO A 505 -5.54 -5.29 17.79
CA PRO A 505 -6.73 -4.48 18.01
C PRO A 505 -7.39 -4.75 19.38
N LEU A 506 -7.96 -3.74 20.00
CA LEU A 506 -8.54 -3.77 21.34
C LEU A 506 -9.68 -4.79 21.50
N LEU A 507 -10.60 -4.88 20.53
CA LEU A 507 -11.68 -5.88 20.51
C LEU A 507 -11.13 -7.30 20.40
N VAL A 508 -10.06 -7.51 19.62
CA VAL A 508 -9.36 -8.80 19.54
C VAL A 508 -8.78 -9.19 20.89
N ARG A 509 -8.18 -8.25 21.65
CA ARG A 509 -7.70 -8.51 23.02
C ARG A 509 -8.81 -8.99 23.95
N PHE A 510 -9.99 -8.39 23.88
CA PHE A 510 -11.13 -8.79 24.71
C PHE A 510 -11.64 -10.19 24.34
N LEU A 511 -11.66 -10.53 23.04
CA LEU A 511 -11.95 -11.90 22.59
C LEU A 511 -10.91 -12.92 23.09
N SER A 512 -9.64 -12.51 23.19
CA SER A 512 -8.54 -13.27 23.81
C SER A 512 -8.56 -13.30 25.35
N GLY A 513 -9.58 -12.74 26.01
CA GLY A 513 -9.77 -12.82 27.45
C GLY A 513 -9.18 -11.68 28.28
N VAL A 514 -8.70 -10.60 27.66
CA VAL A 514 -8.34 -9.38 28.41
C VAL A 514 -9.59 -8.79 29.05
N ASP A 515 -9.55 -8.58 30.36
CA ASP A 515 -10.64 -7.94 31.07
C ASP A 515 -10.79 -6.48 30.63
N HIS A 516 -11.98 -6.17 30.11
CA HIS A 516 -12.34 -4.82 29.70
C HIS A 516 -12.70 -3.95 30.91
N THR A 517 -13.12 -4.52 32.05
CA THR A 517 -13.64 -3.78 33.21
C THR A 517 -12.57 -3.11 34.07
N THR A 518 -11.28 -3.46 33.89
CA THR A 518 -10.15 -2.94 34.68
C THR A 518 -9.18 -1.98 33.95
N ARG A 519 -9.38 -1.70 32.65
CA ARG A 519 -8.46 -0.83 31.90
C ARG A 519 -8.50 0.66 32.32
N PRO A 520 -7.38 1.40 32.25
CA PRO A 520 -7.32 2.77 32.77
C PRO A 520 -7.84 3.89 31.83
N VAL A 521 -7.78 3.75 30.49
CA VAL A 521 -8.00 4.89 29.55
C VAL A 521 -9.24 4.72 28.68
N ARG A 522 -10.40 4.82 29.33
CA ARG A 522 -11.74 4.62 28.75
C ARG A 522 -12.09 5.48 27.53
N ILE A 523 -11.72 6.76 27.56
CA ILE A 523 -11.94 7.68 26.44
C ILE A 523 -11.16 7.25 25.17
N SER A 524 -9.97 6.65 25.35
CA SER A 524 -9.22 6.07 24.22
C SER A 524 -9.80 4.74 23.78
N ASP A 525 -10.37 3.95 24.69
CA ASP A 525 -11.01 2.68 24.36
C ASP A 525 -12.25 2.92 23.48
N SER A 526 -13.05 3.97 23.74
CA SER A 526 -14.17 4.38 22.88
C SER A 526 -13.76 4.61 21.41
N GLY A 527 -12.80 5.50 21.16
CA GLY A 527 -12.35 5.80 19.79
C GLY A 527 -11.75 4.59 19.08
N ARG A 528 -11.07 3.70 19.81
CA ARG A 528 -10.53 2.44 19.27
C ARG A 528 -11.64 1.47 18.90
N ILE A 529 -12.58 1.21 19.82
CA ILE A 529 -13.74 0.35 19.57
C ILE A 529 -14.55 0.87 18.38
N ARG A 530 -14.80 2.19 18.29
CA ARG A 530 -15.51 2.80 17.14
C ARG A 530 -14.82 2.48 15.82
N ASN A 531 -13.50 2.64 15.74
CA ASN A 531 -12.75 2.31 14.52
C ASN A 531 -12.74 0.80 14.25
N GLU A 532 -12.49 -0.03 15.26
CA GLU A 532 -12.33 -1.48 15.09
C GLU A 532 -13.63 -2.20 14.74
N LEU A 533 -14.79 -1.73 15.22
CA LEU A 533 -16.09 -2.26 14.76
C LEU A 533 -16.26 -2.05 13.25
N GLN A 534 -15.90 -0.87 12.75
CA GLN A 534 -15.99 -0.53 11.33
C GLN A 534 -14.99 -1.33 10.45
N THR A 535 -13.87 -1.84 11.01
CA THR A 535 -13.01 -2.82 10.31
C THR A 535 -13.56 -4.24 10.40
N MET A 536 -14.04 -4.64 11.57
CA MET A 536 -14.27 -6.06 11.92
C MET A 536 -15.65 -6.57 11.49
N ILE A 537 -16.68 -5.73 11.55
CA ILE A 537 -18.07 -6.08 11.23
C ILE A 537 -18.82 -4.94 10.49
N PRO A 538 -18.26 -4.31 9.44
CA PRO A 538 -18.90 -3.19 8.75
C PRO A 538 -20.36 -3.51 8.33
N GLN A 539 -20.64 -4.74 7.88
CA GLN A 539 -21.97 -5.22 7.46
C GLN A 539 -23.04 -5.21 8.57
N ALA A 540 -22.64 -5.00 9.82
CA ALA A 540 -23.51 -4.93 10.98
C ALA A 540 -23.72 -3.50 11.49
N LEU A 541 -23.23 -2.47 10.80
CA LEU A 541 -23.24 -1.08 11.27
C LEU A 541 -24.17 -0.21 10.43
N GLU A 542 -25.26 0.23 11.05
CA GLU A 542 -26.12 1.31 10.53
C GLU A 542 -25.59 2.64 11.08
N HIS A 543 -25.41 3.64 10.21
CA HIS A 543 -24.85 4.96 10.57
C HIS A 543 -25.92 6.05 10.50
N ASP A 544 -26.19 6.71 11.63
CA ASP A 544 -27.09 7.86 11.74
C ASP A 544 -26.34 9.07 12.32
N GLY A 545 -25.83 9.94 11.44
CA GLY A 545 -25.01 11.08 11.81
C GLY A 545 -23.72 10.65 12.54
N ASP A 546 -23.61 11.04 13.82
CA ASP A 546 -22.51 10.62 14.69
C ASP A 546 -22.75 9.27 15.38
N THR A 547 -23.98 8.75 15.35
CA THR A 547 -24.40 7.48 15.96
C THR A 547 -24.16 6.30 15.03
N ILE A 548 -23.82 5.15 15.62
CA ILE A 548 -23.64 3.85 14.96
C ILE A 548 -24.49 2.83 15.73
N ARG A 549 -25.45 2.21 15.04
CA ARG A 549 -26.27 1.10 15.57
C ARG A 549 -25.70 -0.23 15.10
N VAL A 550 -25.43 -1.12 16.06
CA VAL A 550 -24.83 -2.44 15.81
C VAL A 550 -25.91 -3.53 15.78
N HIS A 551 -26.08 -4.12 14.60
CA HIS A 551 -27.04 -5.16 14.22
C HIS A 551 -26.36 -6.53 14.22
N PHE A 552 -26.30 -7.20 15.37
CA PHE A 552 -25.55 -8.45 15.53
C PHE A 552 -26.06 -9.59 14.63
N GLU A 553 -27.36 -9.61 14.33
CA GLU A 553 -28.00 -10.57 13.45
C GLU A 553 -27.58 -10.46 11.98
N ARG A 554 -26.96 -9.34 11.57
CA ARG A 554 -26.32 -9.19 10.24
C ARG A 554 -24.91 -9.81 10.18
N ILE A 555 -24.34 -10.26 11.31
CA ILE A 555 -22.97 -10.79 11.36
C ILE A 555 -22.96 -12.26 10.92
N ASN A 556 -22.43 -12.52 9.72
CA ASN A 556 -22.16 -13.86 9.22
C ASN A 556 -21.22 -14.64 10.17
N GLU A 557 -21.60 -15.85 10.56
CA GLU A 557 -20.84 -16.71 11.50
C GLU A 557 -19.42 -17.05 11.03
N MET A 558 -19.20 -17.06 9.71
CA MET A 558 -17.88 -17.27 9.08
C MET A 558 -16.94 -16.07 9.23
N VAL A 559 -17.49 -14.88 9.54
CA VAL A 559 -16.72 -13.67 9.90
C VAL A 559 -16.45 -13.66 11.40
N LEU A 560 -17.48 -13.94 12.21
CA LEU A 560 -17.39 -13.91 13.67
C LEU A 560 -18.34 -14.95 14.26
N SER A 561 -17.81 -15.97 14.94
CA SER A 561 -18.63 -17.05 15.51
C SER A 561 -19.59 -16.53 16.60
N PRO A 562 -20.73 -17.21 16.84
CA PRO A 562 -21.73 -16.78 17.84
C PRO A 562 -21.15 -16.47 19.22
N ASP A 563 -20.21 -17.27 19.73
CA ASP A 563 -19.51 -17.02 21.00
C ASP A 563 -18.74 -15.69 21.01
N LYS A 564 -18.09 -15.35 19.89
CA LYS A 564 -17.35 -14.09 19.74
C LYS A 564 -18.30 -12.91 19.60
N GLN A 565 -19.42 -13.08 18.88
CA GLN A 565 -20.48 -12.08 18.79
C GLN A 565 -21.06 -11.76 20.19
N ALA A 566 -21.41 -12.80 20.97
CA ALA A 566 -21.93 -12.65 22.32
C ALA A 566 -20.95 -11.92 23.26
N LYS A 567 -19.64 -12.27 23.19
CA LYS A 567 -18.59 -11.57 23.93
C LYS A 567 -18.50 -10.09 23.55
N ILE A 568 -18.52 -9.76 22.26
CA ILE A 568 -18.48 -8.35 21.80
C ILE A 568 -19.74 -7.60 22.25
N ARG A 569 -20.95 -8.19 22.11
CA ARG A 569 -22.20 -7.58 22.62
C ARG A 569 -22.09 -7.26 24.12
N ALA A 570 -21.56 -8.19 24.93
CA ALA A 570 -21.37 -7.98 26.37
C ALA A 570 -20.39 -6.83 26.68
N VAL A 571 -19.24 -6.78 25.98
CA VAL A 571 -18.26 -5.70 26.12
C VAL A 571 -18.87 -4.35 25.75
N LEU A 572 -19.55 -4.26 24.61
CA LEU A 572 -20.19 -3.03 24.13
C LEU A 572 -21.28 -2.54 25.09
N ALA A 573 -22.13 -3.45 25.60
CA ALA A 573 -23.15 -3.13 26.59
C ALA A 573 -22.54 -2.61 27.90
N TRP A 574 -21.45 -3.21 28.37
CA TRP A 574 -20.74 -2.74 29.56
C TRP A 574 -20.19 -1.32 29.37
N TYR A 575 -19.53 -1.04 28.25
CA TYR A 575 -19.01 0.30 27.96
C TYR A 575 -20.12 1.35 27.83
N LYS A 576 -21.23 1.03 27.15
CA LYS A 576 -22.40 1.92 27.04
C LYS A 576 -23.02 2.22 28.41
N ALA A 577 -23.12 1.22 29.29
CA ALA A 577 -23.70 1.40 30.63
C ALA A 577 -22.78 2.17 31.61
N ASN A 578 -21.47 1.90 31.60
CA ASN A 578 -20.53 2.48 32.57
C ASN A 578 -19.91 3.81 32.10
N HIS A 579 -19.89 4.06 30.79
CA HIS A 579 -19.25 5.23 30.17
C HIS A 579 -20.15 5.91 29.10
N PRO A 580 -21.42 6.22 29.42
CA PRO A 580 -22.41 6.66 28.43
C PRO A 580 -22.01 7.95 27.69
N VAL A 581 -21.25 8.85 28.30
CA VAL A 581 -20.77 10.10 27.67
C VAL A 581 -19.69 9.85 26.60
N TRP A 582 -18.94 8.75 26.69
CA TRP A 582 -17.92 8.40 25.68
C TRP A 582 -18.43 7.40 24.65
N PHE A 583 -19.58 6.78 24.89
CA PHE A 583 -20.25 5.81 24.01
C PHE A 583 -21.66 6.29 23.66
N ASP A 584 -21.85 7.61 23.62
CA ASP A 584 -23.06 8.29 23.17
C ASP A 584 -23.36 7.98 21.70
N TRP A 585 -22.30 7.85 20.90
CA TRP A 585 -22.33 7.38 19.51
C TRP A 585 -22.79 5.92 19.32
N LEU A 586 -22.95 5.10 20.37
CA LEU A 586 -23.16 3.66 20.21
C LEU A 586 -24.60 3.23 20.53
N GLU A 587 -25.27 2.61 19.56
CA GLU A 587 -26.52 1.86 19.75
C GLU A 587 -26.31 0.36 19.52
N LEU A 588 -27.08 -0.46 20.24
CA LEU A 588 -27.10 -1.92 20.11
C LEU A 588 -28.54 -2.31 19.83
N ALA A 589 -28.78 -3.01 18.72
CA ALA A 589 -30.10 -3.54 18.36
C ALA A 589 -30.48 -4.78 19.19
#